data_AF-A0AAU3DI57-F1
#
_entry.id   AF-A0AAU3DI57-F1
#
_cell.length_a   1.000
_cell.length_b   1.000
_cell.length_c   1.000
_cell.angle_alpha   90.00
_cell.angle_beta   90.00
_cell.angle_gamma   90.00
#
_symmetry.space_group_name_H-M   'P 1'
#
loop_
_entity.id
_entity.type
_entity.pdbx_description
1 polymer ?
#
loop_
_entity_poly.entity_id
_entity_poly.type
_entity_poly.pdbx_seq_one_letter_code
_entity_poly.pdbx_strand_id
1 'polypeptide(L)'
;MVEPHTPRSLIVTLYGAYGRTPGDGPMPVAGLVRLLGAVGVDAPAVRSSVSRLKRRGLLVAARTADGAAGYALSADARQLLDDGDRRIYRHPDPAASDGWVLAVFSVPEAERHKRHLLRSRLSRLGFGTAAPGVWIAPAWLYDETRHTLDRLELAPYVDLFRGDHLGFAPTREAVARWWDLDAVARLHHDFLERHEPVLRAWEARGDGAAAPEAAYRDYLTALDSWRRVPYADPGLPRELLPEDWPGARSAEVFRALHERLRDAGAEFVRA
;
A
#
# COMPACT_ATOMS: atom_id res chain seq x y z
N MET A 1 12.93 7.46 8.96
CA MET A 1 12.43 6.27 8.23
C MET A 1 11.39 5.60 9.10
N VAL A 2 10.18 5.32 8.60
CA VAL A 2 9.15 4.63 9.41
C VAL A 2 9.54 3.16 9.52
N GLU A 3 9.73 2.70 10.75
CA GLU A 3 10.15 1.33 11.06
C GLU A 3 9.29 0.29 10.28
N PRO A 4 9.92 -0.63 9.52
CA PRO A 4 9.21 -1.75 8.92
C PRO A 4 8.52 -2.58 10.03
N HIS A 5 7.35 -3.15 9.73
CA HIS A 5 6.71 -4.15 10.60
C HIS A 5 6.26 -3.68 12.00
N THR A 6 5.88 -2.42 12.17
CA THR A 6 5.21 -2.02 13.42
C THR A 6 3.96 -2.88 13.65
N PRO A 7 3.62 -3.25 14.90
CA PRO A 7 2.47 -4.10 15.20
C PRO A 7 1.16 -3.55 14.61
N ARG A 8 0.98 -2.22 14.61
CA ARG A 8 -0.16 -1.56 13.97
C ARG A 8 -0.22 -1.83 12.47
N SER A 9 0.92 -1.74 11.77
CA SER A 9 0.99 -1.98 10.33
C SER A 9 0.68 -3.44 10.02
N LEU A 10 1.27 -4.37 10.76
CA LEU A 10 1.03 -5.81 10.62
C LEU A 10 -0.44 -6.19 10.85
N ILE A 11 -1.12 -5.59 11.84
CA ILE A 11 -2.58 -5.80 12.02
C ILE A 11 -3.33 -5.37 10.75
N VAL A 12 -3.05 -4.19 10.21
CA VAL A 12 -3.73 -3.69 9.00
C VAL A 12 -3.44 -4.60 7.81
N THR A 13 -2.20 -5.06 7.67
CA THR A 13 -1.77 -6.00 6.62
C THR A 13 -2.47 -7.35 6.77
N LEU A 14 -2.60 -7.87 8.00
CA LEU A 14 -3.31 -9.12 8.29
C LEU A 14 -4.79 -9.03 7.89
N TYR A 15 -5.48 -7.97 8.30
CA TYR A 15 -6.87 -7.75 7.92
C TYR A 15 -7.02 -7.58 6.41
N GLY A 16 -6.10 -6.87 5.75
CA GLY A 16 -6.06 -6.76 4.29
C GLY A 16 -5.97 -8.14 3.63
N ALA A 17 -4.98 -8.94 4.01
CA ALA A 17 -4.73 -10.25 3.40
C ALA A 17 -5.82 -11.30 3.69
N TYR A 18 -6.31 -11.36 4.93
CA TYR A 18 -7.05 -12.52 5.44
C TYR A 18 -8.28 -12.17 6.29
N GLY A 19 -8.56 -10.88 6.55
CA GLY A 19 -9.69 -10.46 7.38
C GLY A 19 -10.87 -9.89 6.58
N ARG A 20 -10.91 -10.17 5.27
CA ARG A 20 -11.89 -9.61 4.33
C ARG A 20 -12.70 -10.65 3.56
N THR A 21 -12.44 -11.95 3.72
CA THR A 21 -13.19 -12.98 2.97
C THR A 21 -14.65 -12.97 3.42
N PRO A 22 -15.63 -13.07 2.50
CA PRO A 22 -17.03 -13.22 2.89
C PRO A 22 -17.20 -14.40 3.87
N GLY A 23 -17.72 -14.14 5.06
CA GLY A 23 -17.84 -15.14 6.14
C GLY A 23 -16.75 -15.08 7.20
N ASP A 24 -15.66 -14.33 6.99
CA ASP A 24 -14.68 -14.05 8.03
C ASP A 24 -15.34 -13.16 9.09
N GLY A 25 -15.77 -13.78 10.19
CA GLY A 25 -16.28 -13.09 11.35
C GLY A 25 -15.21 -12.24 12.04
N PRO A 26 -15.59 -11.44 13.06
CA PRO A 26 -14.63 -10.67 13.85
C PRO A 26 -13.48 -11.55 14.39
N MET A 27 -12.24 -11.07 14.36
CA MET A 27 -11.11 -11.84 14.87
C MET A 27 -10.96 -11.63 16.38
N PRO A 28 -10.94 -12.70 17.20
CA PRO A 28 -10.71 -12.59 18.63
C PRO A 28 -9.27 -12.09 18.91
N VAL A 29 -9.07 -11.39 20.04
CA VAL A 29 -7.73 -10.88 20.40
C VAL A 29 -6.71 -12.00 20.54
N ALA A 30 -7.13 -13.18 21.02
CA ALA A 30 -6.27 -14.35 21.11
C ALA A 30 -5.77 -14.80 19.72
N GLY A 31 -6.64 -14.77 18.70
CA GLY A 31 -6.27 -15.04 17.31
C GLY A 31 -5.28 -14.00 16.78
N LEU A 32 -5.54 -12.71 17.01
CA LEU A 32 -4.59 -11.64 16.66
C LEU A 32 -3.23 -11.83 17.35
N VAL A 33 -3.20 -12.23 18.62
CA VAL A 33 -1.97 -12.50 19.36
C VAL A 33 -1.23 -13.71 18.79
N ARG A 34 -1.92 -14.81 18.48
CA ARG A 34 -1.32 -15.99 17.85
C ARG A 34 -0.69 -15.64 16.50
N LEU A 35 -1.46 -14.99 15.65
CA LEU A 35 -1.08 -14.64 14.28
C LEU A 35 0.06 -13.61 14.24
N LEU A 36 0.09 -12.65 15.16
CA LEU A 36 1.19 -11.67 15.21
C LEU A 36 2.40 -12.20 15.98
N GLY A 37 2.22 -13.19 16.86
CA GLY A 37 3.31 -13.92 17.50
C GLY A 37 4.18 -14.67 16.49
N ALA A 38 3.58 -15.25 15.45
CA ALA A 38 4.31 -15.93 14.37
C ALA A 38 5.28 -15.01 13.59
N VAL A 39 5.06 -13.69 13.61
CA VAL A 39 5.96 -12.66 13.05
C VAL A 39 6.74 -11.90 14.13
N GLY A 40 6.82 -12.44 15.35
CA GLY A 40 7.68 -11.93 16.42
C GLY A 40 7.11 -10.78 17.24
N VAL A 41 5.80 -10.50 17.18
CA VAL A 41 5.16 -9.44 17.98
C VAL A 41 4.60 -10.01 19.28
N ASP A 42 4.98 -9.43 20.41
CA ASP A 42 4.48 -9.86 21.72
C ASP A 42 3.00 -9.49 21.97
N ALA A 43 2.35 -10.25 22.85
CA ALA A 43 0.94 -10.06 23.16
C ALA A 43 0.59 -8.66 23.71
N PRO A 44 1.38 -8.04 24.61
CA PRO A 44 1.17 -6.65 25.03
C PRO A 44 1.14 -5.65 23.86
N ALA A 45 2.07 -5.75 22.91
CA ALA A 45 2.18 -4.87 21.75
C ALA A 45 1.00 -5.03 20.79
N VAL A 46 0.52 -6.26 20.61
CA VAL A 46 -0.73 -6.54 19.85
C VAL A 46 -1.91 -5.84 20.51
N ARG A 47 -2.16 -6.08 21.80
CA ARG A 47 -3.31 -5.49 22.53
C ARG A 47 -3.26 -3.96 22.52
N SER A 48 -2.08 -3.39 22.74
CA SER A 48 -1.84 -1.95 22.68
C SER A 48 -2.17 -1.38 21.29
N SER A 49 -1.78 -2.09 20.22
CA SER A 49 -2.04 -1.67 18.84
C SER A 49 -3.50 -1.82 18.43
N VAL A 50 -4.17 -2.90 18.85
CA VAL A 50 -5.63 -3.07 18.68
C VAL A 50 -6.38 -1.91 19.35
N SER A 51 -6.03 -1.57 20.59
CA SER A 51 -6.64 -0.43 21.31
C SER A 51 -6.46 0.89 20.56
N ARG A 52 -5.27 1.14 19.99
CA ARG A 52 -5.01 2.33 19.17
C ARG A 52 -5.78 2.33 17.85
N LEU A 53 -5.88 1.20 17.17
CA LEU A 53 -6.63 1.07 15.93
C LEU A 53 -8.13 1.26 16.15
N LYS A 54 -8.67 0.73 17.26
CA LYS A 54 -10.05 0.99 17.70
C LYS A 54 -10.29 2.47 17.95
N ARG A 55 -9.42 3.13 18.72
CA ARG A 55 -9.50 4.58 18.98
C ARG A 55 -9.44 5.44 17.72
N ARG A 56 -8.81 4.94 16.65
CA ARG A 56 -8.73 5.59 15.34
C ARG A 56 -9.88 5.22 14.39
N GLY A 57 -10.86 4.46 14.85
CA GLY A 57 -12.01 4.04 14.04
C GLY A 57 -11.68 3.01 12.95
N LEU A 58 -10.49 2.41 12.96
CA LEU A 58 -10.11 1.39 11.96
C LEU A 58 -10.63 0.00 12.33
N LEU A 59 -10.73 -0.29 13.63
CA LEU A 59 -11.32 -1.52 14.14
C LEU A 59 -12.56 -1.22 14.98
N VAL A 60 -13.59 -2.03 14.84
CA VAL A 60 -14.81 -2.01 15.65
C VAL A 60 -14.88 -3.27 16.49
N ALA A 61 -15.42 -3.15 17.71
CA ALA A 61 -15.68 -4.32 18.54
C ALA A 61 -16.93 -5.04 18.02
N ALA A 62 -16.86 -6.36 17.92
CA ALA A 62 -17.95 -7.19 17.44
C ALA A 62 -17.90 -8.57 18.13
N ARG A 63 -18.85 -9.45 17.79
CA ARG A 63 -18.91 -10.81 18.32
C ARG A 63 -18.65 -11.82 17.21
N THR A 64 -17.84 -12.81 17.52
CA THR A 64 -17.60 -13.97 16.66
C THR A 64 -18.86 -14.83 16.56
N ALA A 65 -18.88 -15.81 15.65
CA ALA A 65 -20.03 -16.70 15.47
C ALA A 65 -20.38 -17.51 16.74
N ASP A 66 -19.37 -17.86 17.54
CA ASP A 66 -19.47 -18.51 18.84
C ASP A 66 -19.71 -17.53 20.02
N GLY A 67 -19.88 -16.23 19.75
CA GLY A 67 -20.22 -15.21 20.75
C GLY A 67 -19.03 -14.62 21.52
N ALA A 68 -17.80 -15.03 21.21
CA ALA A 68 -16.60 -14.44 21.79
C ALA A 68 -16.41 -12.98 21.34
N ALA A 69 -15.71 -12.18 22.16
CA ALA A 69 -15.39 -10.81 21.81
C ALA A 69 -14.29 -10.77 20.74
N GLY A 70 -14.55 -10.08 19.64
CA GLY A 70 -13.63 -9.92 18.52
C GLY A 70 -13.58 -8.51 17.97
N TYR A 71 -12.75 -8.33 16.95
CA TYR A 71 -12.54 -7.07 16.25
C TYR A 71 -12.76 -7.27 14.76
N ALA A 72 -13.43 -6.32 14.12
CA ALA A 72 -13.61 -6.29 12.68
C ALA A 72 -13.15 -4.95 12.12
N LEU A 73 -12.87 -4.88 10.82
CA LEU A 73 -12.68 -3.61 10.14
C LEU A 73 -13.97 -2.77 10.20
N SER A 74 -13.85 -1.47 10.38
CA SER A 74 -14.96 -0.56 10.08
C SER A 74 -15.25 -0.52 8.57
N ALA A 75 -16.43 -0.04 8.18
CA ALA A 75 -16.77 0.15 6.77
C ALA A 75 -15.74 1.04 6.04
N ASP A 76 -15.36 2.17 6.65
CA ASP A 76 -14.35 3.08 6.11
C ASP A 76 -12.97 2.43 5.99
N ALA A 77 -12.56 1.62 6.98
CA ALA A 77 -11.29 0.92 6.94
C ALA A 77 -11.27 -0.17 5.86
N ARG A 78 -12.41 -0.83 5.63
CA ARG A 78 -12.57 -1.82 4.58
C ARG A 78 -12.47 -1.17 3.20
N GLN A 79 -13.20 -0.08 2.97
CA GLN A 79 -13.11 0.68 1.72
C GLN A 79 -11.68 1.20 1.47
N LEU A 80 -11.00 1.69 2.50
CA LEU A 80 -9.59 2.13 2.38
C LEU A 80 -8.65 0.99 1.94
N LEU A 81 -8.90 -0.24 2.41
CA LEU A 81 -8.11 -1.40 2.00
C LEU A 81 -8.46 -1.84 0.58
N ASP A 82 -9.74 -1.80 0.21
CA ASP A 82 -10.21 -2.13 -1.14
C ASP A 82 -9.64 -1.15 -2.19
N ASP A 83 -9.59 0.15 -1.87
CA ASP A 83 -8.93 1.16 -2.70
C ASP A 83 -7.42 0.86 -2.84
N GLY A 84 -6.78 0.45 -1.73
CA GLY A 84 -5.35 0.12 -1.68
C GLY A 84 -4.96 -1.14 -2.45
N ASP A 85 -5.85 -2.14 -2.54
CA ASP A 85 -5.59 -3.39 -3.26
C ASP A 85 -5.28 -3.15 -4.74
N ARG A 86 -5.94 -2.14 -5.35
CA ARG A 86 -5.65 -1.75 -6.73
C ARG A 86 -4.20 -1.33 -6.93
N ARG A 87 -3.53 -0.76 -5.92
CA ARG A 87 -2.11 -0.39 -6.00
C ARG A 87 -1.20 -1.55 -5.64
N ILE A 88 -1.61 -2.37 -4.68
CA ILE A 88 -0.79 -3.45 -4.14
C ILE A 88 -0.71 -4.63 -5.11
N TYR A 89 -1.84 -5.01 -5.73
CA TYR A 89 -1.95 -6.23 -6.51
C TYR A 89 -2.08 -6.00 -8.02
N ARG A 90 -2.46 -4.79 -8.46
CA ARG A 90 -2.44 -4.45 -9.88
C ARG A 90 -1.09 -3.81 -10.21
N HIS A 91 -0.41 -4.35 -11.20
CA HIS A 91 0.69 -3.66 -11.84
C HIS A 91 0.15 -3.05 -13.15
N PRO A 92 -0.27 -1.78 -13.16
CA PRO A 92 -0.57 -1.14 -14.42
C PRO A 92 0.71 -1.11 -15.26
N ASP A 93 0.58 -1.31 -16.56
CA ASP A 93 1.64 -1.08 -17.54
C ASP A 93 1.24 0.17 -18.36
N PRO A 94 1.31 1.37 -17.76
CA PRO A 94 0.86 2.58 -18.42
C PRO A 94 1.84 2.96 -19.53
N ALA A 95 1.29 3.38 -20.65
CA ALA A 95 2.06 3.98 -21.73
C ALA A 95 2.20 5.49 -21.48
N ALA A 96 3.28 6.11 -21.95
CA ALA A 96 3.38 7.57 -21.86
C ALA A 96 2.28 8.29 -22.66
N SER A 97 1.72 7.61 -23.68
CA SER A 97 0.57 8.08 -24.46
C SER A 97 -0.75 8.10 -23.68
N ASP A 98 -0.82 7.48 -22.50
CA ASP A 98 -2.03 7.52 -21.65
C ASP A 98 -2.25 8.92 -21.03
N GLY A 99 -1.23 9.78 -21.11
CA GLY A 99 -1.27 11.16 -20.65
C GLY A 99 -1.15 11.31 -19.13
N TRP A 100 -1.38 12.55 -18.69
CA TRP A 100 -1.16 13.00 -17.33
C TRP A 100 -2.44 13.55 -16.72
N VAL A 101 -2.54 13.47 -15.39
CA VAL A 101 -3.46 14.28 -14.59
C VAL A 101 -2.66 15.32 -13.84
N LEU A 102 -3.11 16.57 -13.90
CA LEU A 102 -2.57 17.67 -13.12
C LEU A 102 -3.57 18.08 -12.05
N ALA A 103 -3.08 18.28 -10.83
CA ALA A 103 -3.81 18.89 -9.74
C ALA A 103 -3.19 20.26 -9.45
N VAL A 104 -3.93 21.31 -9.77
CA VAL A 104 -3.60 22.69 -9.42
C VAL A 104 -4.44 23.04 -8.22
N PHE A 105 -3.82 23.45 -7.12
CA PHE A 105 -4.58 23.82 -5.93
C PHE A 105 -4.24 25.21 -5.43
N SER A 106 -5.26 25.87 -4.87
CA SER A 106 -5.13 27.13 -4.16
C SER A 106 -5.91 27.02 -2.86
N VAL A 107 -5.21 27.19 -1.74
CA VAL A 107 -5.80 27.10 -0.39
C VAL A 107 -5.56 28.43 0.32
N PRO A 108 -6.61 29.11 0.81
CA PRO A 108 -6.45 30.34 1.59
C PRO A 108 -5.51 30.15 2.79
N GLU A 109 -4.74 31.17 3.16
CA GLU A 109 -3.75 31.04 4.24
C GLU A 109 -4.39 30.69 5.60
N ALA A 110 -5.61 31.17 5.84
CA ALA A 110 -6.42 30.81 7.00
C ALA A 110 -6.63 29.29 7.14
N GLU A 111 -6.59 28.55 6.04
CA GLU A 111 -6.81 27.10 5.98
C GLU A 111 -5.51 26.32 5.72
N ARG A 112 -4.35 26.83 6.18
CA ARG A 112 -3.04 26.17 6.00
C ARG A 112 -2.99 24.67 6.33
N HIS A 113 -3.83 24.23 7.28
CA HIS A 113 -3.93 22.81 7.63
C HIS A 113 -4.48 21.95 6.47
N LYS A 114 -5.45 22.46 5.69
CA LYS A 114 -5.97 21.80 4.48
C LYS A 114 -4.89 21.74 3.40
N ARG A 115 -4.09 22.79 3.23
CA ARG A 115 -2.93 22.79 2.31
C ARG A 115 -1.93 21.68 2.65
N HIS A 116 -1.57 21.53 3.93
CA HIS A 116 -0.68 20.45 4.37
C HIS A 116 -1.29 19.07 4.17
N LEU A 117 -2.59 18.92 4.47
CA LEU A 117 -3.33 17.68 4.23
C LEU A 117 -3.31 17.33 2.73
N LEU A 118 -3.63 18.29 1.86
CA LEU A 118 -3.72 18.10 0.42
C LEU A 118 -2.39 17.67 -0.19
N ARG A 119 -1.29 18.36 0.14
CA ARG A 119 0.07 17.95 -0.25
C ARG A 119 0.39 16.54 0.24
N SER A 120 0.08 16.22 1.50
CA SER A 120 0.31 14.88 2.04
C SER A 120 -0.52 13.81 1.33
N ARG A 121 -1.72 14.14 0.82
CA ARG A 121 -2.59 13.19 0.13
C ARG A 121 -2.15 13.00 -1.32
N LEU A 122 -1.82 14.07 -2.04
CA LEU A 122 -1.28 13.98 -3.39
C LEU A 122 0.03 13.19 -3.42
N SER A 123 0.96 13.43 -2.50
CA SER A 123 2.18 12.60 -2.37
C SER A 123 1.86 11.13 -2.13
N ARG A 124 0.89 10.81 -1.27
CA ARG A 124 0.47 9.42 -1.03
C ARG A 124 -0.27 8.79 -2.20
N LEU A 125 -0.86 9.61 -3.06
CA LEU A 125 -1.43 9.16 -4.32
C LEU A 125 -0.35 8.99 -5.41
N GLY A 126 0.92 9.29 -5.11
CA GLY A 126 2.05 9.16 -6.03
C GLY A 126 2.28 10.40 -6.91
N PHE A 127 1.60 11.53 -6.67
CA PHE A 127 1.84 12.72 -7.47
C PHE A 127 3.25 13.29 -7.22
N GLY A 128 3.90 13.69 -8.31
CA GLY A 128 5.11 14.50 -8.32
C GLY A 128 4.78 15.98 -8.24
N THR A 129 5.80 16.81 -7.99
CA THR A 129 5.66 18.27 -7.95
C THR A 129 6.22 18.87 -9.23
N ALA A 130 5.35 19.34 -10.12
CA ALA A 130 5.76 20.01 -11.36
C ALA A 130 6.26 21.44 -11.10
N ALA A 131 5.58 22.14 -10.20
CA ALA A 131 5.88 23.50 -9.75
C ALA A 131 5.20 23.77 -8.39
N PRO A 132 5.49 24.88 -7.69
CA PRO A 132 4.75 25.26 -6.50
C PRO A 132 3.23 25.33 -6.77
N GLY A 133 2.45 24.47 -6.10
CA GLY A 133 0.99 24.40 -6.26
C GLY A 133 0.51 23.58 -7.47
N VAL A 134 1.42 23.02 -8.28
CA VAL A 134 1.10 22.19 -9.45
C VAL A 134 1.68 20.79 -9.26
N TRP A 135 0.78 19.81 -9.18
CA TRP A 135 1.11 18.41 -8.98
C TRP A 135 0.73 17.62 -10.21
N ILE A 136 1.51 16.58 -10.51
CA ILE A 136 1.33 15.77 -11.71
C ILE A 136 1.39 14.28 -11.38
N ALA A 137 0.62 13.48 -12.09
CA ALA A 137 0.64 12.02 -12.01
C ALA A 137 0.20 11.40 -13.35
N PRO A 138 0.51 10.12 -13.62
CA PRO A 138 -0.10 9.38 -14.72
C PRO A 138 -1.64 9.46 -14.70
N ALA A 139 -2.27 9.59 -15.87
CA ALA A 139 -3.72 9.83 -15.97
C ALA A 139 -4.60 8.75 -15.33
N TRP A 140 -4.11 7.50 -15.22
CA TRP A 140 -4.81 6.38 -14.60
C TRP A 140 -5.08 6.59 -13.10
N LEU A 141 -4.37 7.52 -12.45
CA LEU A 141 -4.58 7.90 -11.05
C LEU A 141 -5.72 8.90 -10.84
N TYR A 142 -6.35 9.41 -11.91
CA TYR A 142 -7.41 10.41 -11.82
C TYR A 142 -8.61 9.95 -10.97
N ASP A 143 -9.16 8.77 -11.24
CA ASP A 143 -10.40 8.33 -10.56
C ASP A 143 -10.19 8.16 -9.05
N GLU A 144 -9.05 7.57 -8.67
CA GLU A 144 -8.65 7.42 -7.27
C GLU A 144 -8.42 8.79 -6.60
N THR A 145 -7.80 9.72 -7.34
CA THR A 145 -7.56 11.09 -6.87
C THR A 145 -8.86 11.81 -6.62
N ARG A 146 -9.80 11.79 -7.59
CA ARG A 146 -11.11 12.43 -7.48
C ARG A 146 -11.87 11.91 -6.27
N HIS A 147 -11.98 10.58 -6.13
CA HIS A 147 -12.66 9.97 -4.98
C HIS A 147 -12.00 10.34 -3.65
N THR A 148 -10.67 10.38 -3.60
CA THR A 148 -9.94 10.75 -2.38
C THR A 148 -10.15 12.21 -2.00
N LEU A 149 -10.14 13.13 -2.97
CA LEU A 149 -10.34 14.55 -2.72
C LEU A 149 -11.78 14.85 -2.31
N ASP A 150 -12.77 14.20 -2.94
CA ASP A 150 -14.19 14.31 -2.57
C ASP A 150 -14.41 13.84 -1.12
N ARG A 151 -13.93 12.64 -0.78
CA ARG A 151 -14.08 12.06 0.56
C ARG A 151 -13.43 12.88 1.67
N LEU A 152 -12.37 13.62 1.35
CA LEU A 152 -11.66 14.48 2.30
C LEU A 152 -12.14 15.93 2.27
N GLU A 153 -13.19 16.24 1.52
CA GLU A 153 -13.74 17.59 1.35
C GLU A 153 -12.69 18.60 0.86
N LEU A 154 -11.75 18.12 0.03
CA LEU A 154 -10.67 18.91 -0.55
C LEU A 154 -10.96 19.37 -1.99
N ALA A 155 -11.99 18.80 -2.63
CA ALA A 155 -12.38 19.14 -3.99
C ALA A 155 -12.55 20.65 -4.26
N PRO A 156 -13.11 21.48 -3.34
CA PRO A 156 -13.26 22.92 -3.59
C PRO A 156 -11.94 23.70 -3.75
N TYR A 157 -10.81 23.10 -3.40
CA TYR A 157 -9.49 23.75 -3.44
C TYR A 157 -8.63 23.31 -4.64
N VAL A 158 -9.13 22.40 -5.47
CA VAL A 158 -8.34 21.74 -6.52
C VAL A 158 -9.07 21.78 -7.85
N ASP A 159 -8.37 22.27 -8.87
CA ASP A 159 -8.73 22.07 -10.25
C ASP A 159 -7.93 20.88 -10.82
N LEU A 160 -8.62 19.93 -11.44
CA LEU A 160 -8.03 18.77 -12.09
C LEU A 160 -8.05 18.94 -13.61
N PHE A 161 -6.90 18.75 -14.24
CA PHE A 161 -6.74 18.75 -15.70
C PHE A 161 -6.21 17.40 -16.16
N ARG A 162 -6.55 17.01 -17.40
CA ARG A 162 -5.94 15.88 -18.09
C ARG A 162 -5.31 16.35 -19.38
N GLY A 163 -4.18 15.78 -19.77
CA GLY A 163 -3.54 16.09 -21.04
C GLY A 163 -2.12 15.57 -21.14
N ASP A 164 -1.43 15.99 -22.20
CA ASP A 164 -0.09 15.54 -22.55
C ASP A 164 1.00 16.50 -22.06
N HIS A 165 2.20 15.98 -21.86
CA HIS A 165 3.37 16.82 -21.63
C HIS A 165 3.94 17.32 -22.97
N LEU A 166 3.65 18.58 -23.30
CA LEU A 166 4.12 19.25 -24.52
C LEU A 166 5.34 20.16 -24.24
N GLY A 167 6.16 19.80 -23.26
CA GLY A 167 7.30 20.61 -22.85
C GLY A 167 8.42 20.64 -23.89
N PHE A 168 9.26 21.68 -23.83
CA PHE A 168 10.42 21.84 -24.71
C PHE A 168 11.51 20.78 -24.46
N ALA A 169 11.59 20.25 -23.23
CA ALA A 169 12.51 19.18 -22.86
C ALA A 169 11.81 17.82 -22.92
N PRO A 170 12.54 16.72 -23.20
CA PRO A 170 11.99 15.37 -23.17
C PRO A 170 11.26 15.06 -21.86
N THR A 171 10.12 14.37 -21.94
CA THR A 171 9.29 14.02 -20.77
C THR A 171 10.08 13.24 -19.72
N ARG A 172 11.00 12.36 -20.12
CA ARG A 172 11.90 11.63 -19.22
C ARG A 172 12.69 12.56 -18.29
N GLU A 173 13.23 13.67 -18.81
CA GLU A 173 13.97 14.64 -17.99
C GLU A 173 13.05 15.40 -17.04
N ALA A 174 11.82 15.69 -17.46
CA ALA A 174 10.83 16.36 -16.62
C ALA A 174 10.39 15.45 -15.46
N VAL A 175 10.14 14.17 -15.73
CA VAL A 175 9.81 13.14 -14.74
C VAL A 175 10.88 13.06 -13.64
N ALA A 176 12.16 13.04 -14.01
CA ALA A 176 13.27 13.02 -13.04
C ALA A 176 13.35 14.28 -12.15
N ARG A 177 12.72 15.39 -12.53
CA ARG A 177 12.60 16.60 -11.70
C ARG A 177 11.33 16.61 -10.85
N TRP A 178 10.25 16.03 -11.36
CA TRP A 178 8.94 16.01 -10.68
C TRP A 178 8.88 14.99 -9.56
N TRP A 179 9.64 13.90 -9.68
CA TRP A 179 9.76 12.83 -8.69
C TRP A 179 11.20 12.67 -8.21
N ASP A 180 11.34 12.33 -6.94
CA ASP A 180 12.60 11.80 -6.39
C ASP A 180 12.71 10.31 -6.77
N LEU A 181 13.13 10.06 -8.01
CA LEU A 181 13.26 8.70 -8.55
C LEU A 181 14.25 7.87 -7.75
N ASP A 182 15.31 8.47 -7.21
CA ASP A 182 16.28 7.77 -6.36
C ASP A 182 15.64 7.29 -5.06
N ALA A 183 14.78 8.11 -4.43
CA ALA A 183 14.04 7.69 -3.23
C ALA A 183 13.07 6.54 -3.52
N VAL A 184 12.41 6.56 -4.67
CA VAL A 184 11.52 5.47 -5.08
C VAL A 184 12.32 4.21 -5.39
N ALA A 185 13.41 4.31 -6.16
CA ALA A 185 14.30 3.19 -6.46
C ALA A 185 14.86 2.54 -5.17
N ARG A 186 15.27 3.35 -4.18
CA ARG A 186 15.70 2.85 -2.86
C ARG A 186 14.62 1.98 -2.19
N LEU A 187 13.34 2.35 -2.27
CA LEU A 187 12.26 1.54 -1.70
C LEU A 187 12.13 0.17 -2.37
N HIS A 188 12.33 0.10 -3.68
CA HIS A 188 12.34 -1.17 -4.42
C HIS A 188 13.58 -2.01 -4.08
N HIS A 189 14.77 -1.41 -4.02
CA HIS A 189 15.99 -2.12 -3.64
C HIS A 189 15.90 -2.67 -2.21
N ASP A 190 15.44 -1.86 -1.26
CA ASP A 190 15.15 -2.27 0.12
C ASP A 190 14.17 -3.46 0.20
N PHE A 191 13.21 -3.52 -0.72
CA PHE A 191 12.28 -4.64 -0.81
C PHE A 191 12.99 -5.88 -1.36
N LEU A 192 13.73 -5.74 -2.46
CA LEU A 192 14.46 -6.83 -3.11
C LEU A 192 15.50 -7.46 -2.19
N GLU A 193 16.31 -6.65 -1.50
CA GLU A 193 17.33 -7.11 -0.56
C GLU A 193 16.75 -8.02 0.53
N ARG A 194 15.53 -7.72 0.99
CA ARG A 194 14.86 -8.48 2.06
C ARG A 194 14.13 -9.71 1.55
N HIS A 195 13.45 -9.61 0.40
CA HIS A 195 12.45 -10.59 -0.01
C HIS A 195 12.91 -11.50 -1.15
N GLU A 196 13.93 -11.12 -1.91
CA GLU A 196 14.44 -11.97 -2.96
C GLU A 196 15.16 -13.23 -2.42
N PRO A 197 15.96 -13.18 -1.35
CA PRO A 197 16.48 -14.40 -0.71
C PRO A 197 15.38 -15.31 -0.17
N VAL A 198 14.27 -14.72 0.32
CA VAL A 198 13.09 -15.48 0.80
C VAL A 198 12.45 -16.23 -0.35
N LEU A 199 12.22 -15.57 -1.49
CA LEU A 199 11.67 -16.21 -2.69
C LEU A 199 12.55 -17.38 -3.14
N ARG A 200 13.87 -17.17 -3.26
CA ARG A 200 14.82 -18.24 -3.65
C ARG A 200 14.78 -19.43 -2.69
N ALA A 201 14.67 -19.18 -1.39
CA ALA A 201 14.55 -20.24 -0.39
C ALA A 201 13.25 -21.04 -0.54
N TRP A 202 12.16 -20.40 -0.92
CA TRP A 202 10.88 -21.07 -1.18
C TRP A 202 10.87 -21.83 -2.50
N GLU A 203 11.51 -21.32 -3.55
CA GLU A 203 11.69 -22.00 -4.83
C GLU A 203 12.53 -23.28 -4.65
N ALA A 204 13.63 -23.20 -3.88
CA ALA A 204 14.51 -24.34 -3.60
C ALA A 204 13.86 -25.47 -2.80
N ARG A 205 12.80 -25.18 -2.02
CA ARG A 205 12.07 -26.20 -1.23
C ARG A 205 11.18 -27.11 -2.09
N GLY A 206 10.86 -26.72 -3.32
CA GLY A 206 9.91 -27.45 -4.18
C GLY A 206 8.45 -27.31 -3.72
N ASP A 207 7.53 -27.63 -4.63
CA ASP A 207 6.09 -27.55 -4.39
C ASP A 207 5.64 -28.83 -3.64
N GLY A 208 5.47 -28.75 -2.31
CA GLY A 208 5.02 -29.89 -1.50
C GLY A 208 5.45 -29.90 -0.03
N ALA A 209 6.40 -29.04 0.36
CA ALA A 209 6.74 -28.85 1.76
C ALA A 209 5.67 -27.99 2.45
N ALA A 210 4.63 -28.63 3.01
CA ALA A 210 3.61 -27.94 3.78
C ALA A 210 4.25 -27.26 5.01
N ALA A 211 4.36 -25.92 4.95
CA ALA A 211 4.79 -25.11 6.07
C ALA A 211 3.87 -23.87 6.23
N PRO A 212 2.58 -24.06 6.60
CA PRO A 212 1.60 -22.97 6.64
C PRO A 212 2.01 -21.78 7.51
N GLU A 213 2.59 -22.03 8.69
CA GLU A 213 3.04 -20.96 9.60
C GLU A 213 4.20 -20.15 8.99
N ALA A 214 5.17 -20.81 8.36
CA ALA A 214 6.28 -20.14 7.69
C ALA A 214 5.80 -19.34 6.46
N ALA A 215 4.89 -19.93 5.67
CA ALA A 215 4.29 -19.25 4.52
C ALA A 215 3.52 -18.00 4.96
N TYR A 216 2.71 -18.12 6.01
CA TYR A 216 1.99 -16.99 6.61
C TYR A 216 2.96 -15.88 7.08
N ARG A 217 4.00 -16.24 7.85
CA ARG A 217 4.97 -15.27 8.39
C ARG A 217 5.68 -14.52 7.27
N ASP A 218 6.22 -15.26 6.30
CA ASP A 218 7.01 -14.68 5.21
C ASP A 218 6.12 -13.85 4.28
N TYR A 219 4.90 -14.32 3.97
CA TYR A 219 3.93 -13.57 3.17
C TYR A 219 3.48 -12.27 3.85
N LEU A 220 3.12 -12.32 5.14
CA LEU A 220 2.67 -11.13 5.85
C LEU A 220 3.76 -10.06 5.91
N THR A 221 5.01 -10.48 6.10
CA THR A 221 6.18 -9.60 6.14
C THR A 221 6.49 -9.02 4.75
N ALA A 222 6.39 -9.84 3.70
CA ALA A 222 6.51 -9.38 2.31
C ALA A 222 5.42 -8.38 1.95
N LEU A 223 4.16 -8.67 2.27
CA LEU A 223 3.03 -7.76 2.01
C LEU A 223 3.14 -6.44 2.79
N ASP A 224 3.53 -6.48 4.07
CA ASP A 224 3.71 -5.27 4.88
C ASP A 224 4.85 -4.38 4.38
N SER A 225 5.89 -4.99 3.79
CA SER A 225 6.97 -4.28 3.10
C SER A 225 6.50 -3.70 1.78
N TRP A 226 5.90 -4.55 0.93
CA TRP A 226 5.50 -4.22 -0.42
C TRP A 226 4.48 -3.09 -0.45
N ARG A 227 3.47 -3.12 0.41
CA ARG A 227 2.37 -2.13 0.41
C ARG A 227 2.82 -0.68 0.60
N ARG A 228 4.08 -0.42 0.96
CA ARG A 228 4.65 0.94 1.05
C ARG A 228 5.13 1.45 -0.31
N VAL A 229 5.56 0.53 -1.17
CA VAL A 229 6.19 0.84 -2.46
C VAL A 229 5.17 1.43 -3.44
N PRO A 230 4.01 0.81 -3.74
CA PRO A 230 3.02 1.38 -4.67
C PRO A 230 2.32 2.69 -4.24
N TYR A 231 2.53 3.12 -2.99
CA TYR A 231 2.06 4.43 -2.53
C TYR A 231 3.11 5.54 -2.75
N ALA A 232 4.37 5.17 -2.97
CA ALA A 232 5.45 6.07 -3.30
C ALA A 232 5.78 6.05 -4.80
N ASP A 233 5.67 4.89 -5.44
CA ASP A 233 5.78 4.70 -6.88
C ASP A 233 4.40 4.91 -7.54
N PRO A 234 4.22 5.94 -8.39
CA PRO A 234 2.96 6.16 -9.11
C PRO A 234 2.79 5.27 -10.33
N GLY A 235 3.67 4.28 -10.55
CA GLY A 235 3.64 3.45 -11.75
C GLY A 235 3.89 4.29 -12.99
N LEU A 236 5.07 4.91 -13.09
CA LEU A 236 5.45 5.67 -14.27
C LEU A 236 5.68 4.71 -15.46
N PRO A 237 5.36 5.15 -16.70
CA PRO A 237 5.71 4.39 -17.90
C PRO A 237 7.20 4.03 -17.94
N ARG A 238 7.51 2.77 -18.26
CA ARG A 238 8.89 2.25 -18.24
C ARG A 238 9.86 3.05 -19.13
N GLU A 239 9.37 3.54 -20.26
CA GLU A 239 10.15 4.37 -21.19
C GLU A 239 10.62 5.71 -20.59
N LEU A 240 9.97 6.18 -19.51
CA LEU A 240 10.32 7.42 -18.81
C LEU A 240 11.27 7.20 -17.62
N LEU A 241 11.67 5.96 -17.36
CA LEU A 241 12.48 5.58 -16.21
C LEU A 241 13.93 5.24 -16.62
N PRO A 242 14.89 5.27 -15.66
CA PRO A 242 16.25 4.76 -15.87
C PRO A 242 16.26 3.30 -16.36
N GLU A 243 17.29 2.91 -17.10
CA GLU A 243 17.39 1.55 -17.67
C GLU A 243 17.48 0.46 -16.59
N ASP A 244 18.13 0.76 -15.47
CA ASP A 244 18.34 -0.10 -14.31
C ASP A 244 17.21 -0.02 -13.27
N TRP A 245 16.04 0.50 -13.66
CA TRP A 245 14.93 0.70 -12.73
C TRP A 245 14.48 -0.61 -12.04
N PRO A 246 14.49 -0.68 -10.70
CA PRO A 246 14.21 -1.91 -9.95
C PRO A 246 12.72 -2.27 -9.87
N GLY A 247 11.82 -1.41 -10.34
CA GLY A 247 10.37 -1.54 -10.18
C GLY A 247 9.83 -2.88 -10.68
N ALA A 248 10.16 -3.24 -11.93
CA ALA A 248 9.67 -4.48 -12.54
C ALA A 248 10.12 -5.74 -11.76
N ARG A 249 11.40 -5.80 -11.36
CA ARG A 249 11.93 -6.94 -10.60
C ARG A 249 11.28 -7.05 -9.22
N SER A 250 11.08 -5.95 -8.53
CA SER A 250 10.44 -5.96 -7.20
C SER A 250 8.97 -6.39 -7.26
N ALA A 251 8.23 -5.97 -8.29
CA ALA A 251 6.86 -6.40 -8.53
C ALA A 251 6.78 -7.89 -8.86
N GLU A 252 7.72 -8.39 -9.67
CA GLU A 252 7.85 -9.82 -9.98
C GLU A 252 8.11 -10.65 -8.71
N VAL A 253 9.07 -10.24 -7.87
CA VAL A 253 9.38 -10.93 -6.61
C VAL A 253 8.17 -10.93 -5.67
N PHE A 254 7.48 -9.79 -5.51
CA PHE A 254 6.27 -9.74 -4.69
C PHE A 254 5.17 -10.65 -5.24
N ARG A 255 4.92 -10.62 -6.55
CA ARG A 255 3.90 -11.44 -7.20
C ARG A 255 4.18 -12.94 -7.00
N ALA A 256 5.43 -13.36 -7.19
CA ALA A 256 5.84 -14.76 -6.99
C ALA A 256 5.65 -15.20 -5.53
N LEU A 257 6.02 -14.36 -4.56
CA LEU A 257 5.76 -14.62 -3.14
C LEU A 257 4.26 -14.66 -2.83
N HIS A 258 3.47 -13.76 -3.41
CA HIS A 258 2.02 -13.72 -3.21
C HIS A 258 1.35 -15.00 -3.73
N GLU A 259 1.61 -15.38 -4.97
CA GLU A 259 1.07 -16.58 -5.62
C GLU A 259 1.46 -17.85 -4.85
N ARG A 260 2.69 -17.91 -4.33
CA ARG A 260 3.21 -19.10 -3.65
C ARG A 260 2.77 -19.22 -2.19
N LEU A 261 2.67 -18.10 -1.46
CA LEU A 261 2.60 -18.12 0.01
C LEU A 261 1.25 -17.70 0.58
N ARG A 262 0.42 -16.93 -0.15
CA ARG A 262 -0.84 -16.40 0.39
C ARG A 262 -1.78 -17.52 0.82
N ASP A 263 -2.07 -18.46 -0.08
CA ASP A 263 -3.09 -19.48 0.19
C ASP A 263 -2.59 -20.54 1.18
N ALA A 264 -1.31 -20.92 1.09
CA ALA A 264 -0.64 -21.76 2.08
C ALA A 264 -0.64 -21.10 3.48
N GLY A 265 -0.40 -19.79 3.55
CA GLY A 265 -0.48 -19.04 4.79
C GLY A 265 -1.90 -18.94 5.35
N ALA A 266 -2.92 -18.92 4.48
CA ALA A 266 -4.32 -18.91 4.90
C ALA A 266 -4.72 -20.17 5.69
N GLU A 267 -4.06 -21.31 5.48
CA GLU A 267 -4.27 -22.52 6.28
C GLU A 267 -3.90 -22.30 7.76
N PHE A 268 -2.77 -21.62 8.03
CA PHE A 268 -2.38 -21.25 9.40
C PHE A 268 -3.32 -20.23 10.04
N VAL A 269 -3.96 -19.37 9.22
CA VAL A 269 -4.94 -18.40 9.71
C VAL A 269 -6.22 -19.10 10.16
N ARG A 270 -6.67 -20.12 9.44
CA ARG A 270 -7.89 -20.88 9.74
C ARG A 270 -7.75 -21.92 10.86
N ALA A 271 -6.53 -22.42 11.09
CA ALA A 271 -6.20 -23.34 12.18
C ALA A 271 -6.35 -22.71 13.58
#